data_AF-A0A814Y3A1-F1
#
_entry.id   AF-A0A814Y3A1-F1
#
_cell.length_a   1.000
_cell.length_b   1.000
_cell.length_c   1.000
_cell.angle_alpha   90.00
_cell.angle_beta   90.00
_cell.angle_gamma   90.00
#
_symmetry.space_group_name_H-M   'P 1'
#
loop_
_entity.id
_entity.type
_entity.pdbx_description
1 polymer ?
#
loop_
_entity_poly.entity_id
_entity_poly.type
_entity_poly.pdbx_seq_one_letter_code
_entity_poly.pdbx_strand_id
1 'polypeptide(L)'
;MYISRLLHEFLLLIVIFYVYKIQSEEILYDTIVCFGDSNSDTGNVYNLTNSKWPIAPPYEKGRFSNGPIWIEKLGISNLMNYAYGGATTDNNLVQGYTAFNLMVPGIRQQITTYKNITDFNKISFNRTIYIIWAGGNDYSFNISLSPSSVVKSLINGINDLMQIGAKHFLIVNQPPIQAYPAASGLNMSDYLTKVTLEHNTNLSNSIQLLQSNYSNISFKLFDVYSLIANILMNVLTYGINSTTNCWSTPNYTVIPLCSTPNTYIYIDNYHFTTRIHQLIGGNAPGGNDYSFNISLSASSVVKSLINGINDLIQIGAKHFLIVNQPPRQAYPAAQALNIPDYIKTLTFDHNSNLSNSIQLLQTNYSNISIKLFDVYSLISNILINPSVYGITSTKTCWNILDNTVIQLYSTPDTYLYIDGVHFTTRIHQLIADNARKLLVKSKETIKSHHSIFSI
;
A
#
# COMPACT_ATOMS: atom_id res chain seq x y z
N MET A 1 32.16 -34.65 32.49
CA MET A 1 32.56 -34.14 31.15
C MET A 1 31.33 -33.70 30.34
N TYR A 2 30.49 -32.84 30.94
CA TYR A 2 29.20 -32.40 30.38
C TYR A 2 28.87 -30.93 30.73
N ILE A 3 29.89 -30.14 31.08
CA ILE A 3 29.73 -28.72 31.44
C ILE A 3 30.49 -27.78 30.48
N SER A 4 31.36 -28.30 29.60
CA SER A 4 32.09 -27.48 28.62
C SER A 4 31.38 -27.28 27.27
N ARG A 5 30.24 -27.94 27.02
CA ARG A 5 29.45 -27.73 25.79
C ARG A 5 28.32 -26.70 25.94
N LEU A 6 27.90 -26.40 27.17
CA LEU A 6 26.87 -25.38 27.44
C LEU A 6 27.42 -23.95 27.46
N LEU A 7 28.74 -23.77 27.59
CA LEU A 7 29.37 -22.44 27.56
C LEU A 7 29.70 -21.92 26.15
N HIS A 8 29.65 -22.76 25.11
CA HIS A 8 29.77 -22.30 23.71
C HIS A 8 28.42 -21.97 23.06
N GLU A 9 27.32 -22.58 23.52
CA GLU A 9 25.98 -22.21 23.06
C GLU A 9 25.42 -20.98 23.80
N PHE A 10 25.88 -20.70 25.03
CA PHE A 10 25.53 -19.45 25.72
C PHE A 10 26.34 -18.23 25.27
N LEU A 11 27.55 -18.40 24.71
CA LEU A 11 28.31 -17.28 24.12
C LEU A 11 27.83 -16.91 22.71
N LEU A 12 27.23 -17.84 21.95
CA LEU A 12 26.59 -17.53 20.67
C LEU A 12 25.26 -16.77 20.83
N LEU A 13 24.65 -16.83 22.02
CA LEU A 13 23.44 -16.10 22.37
C LEU A 13 23.70 -14.71 22.98
N ILE A 14 24.93 -14.40 23.42
CA ILE A 14 25.28 -13.09 24.01
C ILE A 14 26.06 -12.19 23.03
N VAL A 15 26.65 -12.72 21.95
CA VAL A 15 27.25 -11.89 20.88
C VAL A 15 26.20 -11.34 19.89
N ILE A 16 24.93 -11.74 19.99
CA ILE A 16 23.84 -11.18 19.16
C ILE A 16 23.21 -9.92 19.79
N PHE A 17 23.63 -9.51 21.00
CA PHE A 17 23.08 -8.32 21.68
C PHE A 17 24.02 -7.11 21.80
N TYR A 18 25.12 -7.06 21.03
CA TYR A 18 25.87 -5.82 20.87
C TYR A 18 25.97 -5.39 19.40
N VAL A 19 25.15 -4.37 19.10
CA VAL A 19 25.20 -3.49 17.93
C VAL A 19 24.77 -4.10 16.60
N TYR A 20 23.56 -4.67 16.54
CA TYR A 20 22.66 -4.15 15.52
C TYR A 20 21.96 -2.96 16.14
N LYS A 21 22.37 -1.76 15.71
CA LYS A 21 21.39 -0.68 15.58
C LYS A 21 20.29 -1.33 14.75
N ILE A 22 19.22 -1.78 15.40
CA ILE A 22 17.94 -1.92 14.73
C ILE A 22 17.73 -0.51 14.21
N GLN A 23 18.09 -0.30 12.94
CA GLN A 23 17.60 0.85 12.23
C GLN A 23 16.12 0.50 12.09
N SER A 24 15.36 0.82 13.15
CA SER A 24 13.96 1.11 12.99
C SER A 24 13.92 1.94 11.72
N GLU A 25 13.09 1.57 10.74
CA GLU A 25 12.75 2.51 9.68
C GLU A 25 12.55 3.85 10.37
N GLU A 26 13.47 4.80 10.12
CA GLU A 26 13.33 6.10 10.74
C GLU A 26 11.98 6.57 10.24
N ILE A 27 11.03 6.77 11.16
CA ILE A 27 9.79 7.47 10.86
C ILE A 27 10.25 8.85 10.38
N LEU A 28 10.39 8.98 9.06
CA LEU A 28 11.07 10.11 8.43
C LEU A 28 10.34 11.40 8.80
N TYR A 29 9.01 11.28 8.98
CA TYR A 29 8.11 12.37 9.31
C TYR A 29 7.13 11.94 10.41
N ASP A 30 6.98 12.77 11.44
CA ASP A 30 5.94 12.60 12.47
C ASP A 30 4.78 13.59 12.30
N THR A 31 4.93 14.56 11.39
CA THR A 31 3.96 15.61 11.11
C THR A 31 3.68 15.75 9.62
N ILE A 32 2.40 15.81 9.26
CA ILE A 32 1.90 16.24 7.95
C ILE A 32 1.33 17.65 8.08
N VAL A 33 1.68 18.52 7.15
CA VAL A 33 0.93 19.75 6.86
C VAL A 33 0.35 19.63 5.46
N CYS A 34 -0.98 19.50 5.34
CA CYS A 34 -1.65 19.26 4.07
C CYS A 34 -2.41 20.49 3.60
N PHE A 35 -2.20 20.87 2.33
CA PHE A 35 -2.95 21.89 1.61
C PHE A 35 -3.61 21.23 0.40
N GLY A 36 -4.92 21.40 0.25
CA GLY A 36 -5.66 20.63 -0.74
C GLY A 36 -7.09 21.05 -0.95
N ASP A 37 -7.77 20.23 -1.75
CA ASP A 37 -9.19 20.32 -2.05
C ASP A 37 -9.99 19.17 -1.39
N SER A 38 -11.12 18.80 -1.99
CA SER A 38 -12.01 17.74 -1.50
C SER A 38 -11.37 16.36 -1.45
N ASN A 39 -10.32 16.10 -2.24
CA ASN A 39 -9.59 14.82 -2.17
C ASN A 39 -8.81 14.66 -0.86
N SER A 40 -8.56 15.76 -0.15
CA SER A 40 -7.78 15.78 1.10
C SER A 40 -8.54 16.39 2.28
N ASP A 41 -9.72 16.98 2.09
CA ASP A 41 -10.53 17.58 3.17
C ASP A 41 -11.10 16.51 4.12
N THR A 42 -10.83 16.68 5.41
CA THR A 42 -11.28 15.78 6.49
C THR A 42 -12.42 16.35 7.33
N GLY A 43 -12.99 17.50 6.93
CA GLY A 43 -14.17 18.10 7.56
C GLY A 43 -14.14 19.63 7.66
N ASN A 44 -13.17 20.33 7.08
CA ASN A 44 -13.09 21.79 7.12
C ASN A 44 -14.31 22.45 6.46
N VAL A 45 -14.69 21.97 5.27
CA VAL A 45 -15.91 22.45 4.61
C VAL A 45 -17.18 21.99 5.32
N TYR A 46 -17.17 20.81 5.93
CA TYR A 46 -18.27 20.34 6.75
C TYR A 46 -18.53 21.29 7.92
N ASN A 47 -17.48 21.73 8.62
CA ASN A 47 -17.60 22.71 9.68
C ASN A 47 -18.02 24.09 9.13
N LEU A 48 -17.43 24.56 8.02
CA LEU A 48 -17.78 25.83 7.38
C LEU A 48 -19.26 25.91 7.02
N THR A 49 -19.85 24.80 6.60
CA THR A 49 -21.24 24.73 6.17
C THR A 49 -22.22 24.38 7.30
N ASN A 50 -21.78 24.40 8.56
CA ASN A 50 -22.56 23.95 9.72
C ASN A 50 -23.10 22.53 9.53
N SER A 51 -22.21 21.61 9.14
CA SER A 51 -22.46 20.18 8.96
C SER A 51 -23.42 19.84 7.81
N LYS A 52 -23.53 20.72 6.81
CA LYS A 52 -24.45 20.54 5.66
C LYS A 52 -23.78 20.00 4.39
N TRP A 53 -22.46 20.14 4.23
CA TRP A 53 -21.75 19.70 3.02
C TRP A 53 -20.37 19.09 3.33
N PRO A 54 -20.04 17.89 2.82
CA PRO A 54 -20.93 16.95 2.13
C PRO A 54 -22.04 16.42 3.06
N ILE A 55 -23.12 15.89 2.48
CA ILE A 55 -24.28 15.41 3.25
C ILE A 55 -23.92 14.10 3.96
N ALA A 56 -23.92 14.11 5.29
CA ALA A 56 -23.54 12.95 6.09
C ALA A 56 -24.70 12.50 7.00
N PRO A 57 -25.12 11.21 6.96
CA PRO A 57 -24.81 10.19 5.95
C PRO A 57 -25.42 10.50 4.57
N PRO A 58 -24.94 9.88 3.47
CA PRO A 58 -24.03 8.72 3.43
C PRO A 58 -22.53 9.04 3.29
N TYR A 59 -22.13 10.30 3.07
CA TYR A 59 -20.71 10.66 3.15
C TYR A 59 -20.19 10.48 4.59
N GLU A 60 -18.93 10.07 4.74
CA GLU A 60 -18.35 9.82 6.06
C GLU A 60 -17.97 11.15 6.73
N LYS A 61 -18.82 11.65 7.63
CA LYS A 61 -18.50 12.71 8.61
C LYS A 61 -17.62 13.84 8.05
N GLY A 62 -18.07 14.43 6.93
CA GLY A 62 -17.40 15.57 6.29
C GLY A 62 -16.33 15.24 5.25
N ARG A 63 -15.99 13.97 4.99
CA ARG A 63 -15.15 13.57 3.86
C ARG A 63 -15.98 13.55 2.59
N PHE A 64 -15.41 13.93 1.46
CA PHE A 64 -16.00 13.75 0.14
C PHE A 64 -15.84 12.29 -0.35
N SER A 65 -16.06 11.32 0.54
CA SER A 65 -16.00 9.90 0.26
C SER A 65 -16.92 9.12 1.20
N ASN A 66 -17.06 7.81 0.96
CA ASN A 66 -17.87 6.89 1.78
C ASN A 66 -17.12 6.32 3.01
N GLY A 67 -16.06 6.99 3.45
CA GLY A 67 -15.13 6.52 4.48
C GLY A 67 -13.85 7.35 4.53
N PRO A 68 -12.82 6.89 5.26
CA PRO A 68 -11.55 7.60 5.40
C PRO A 68 -10.81 7.78 4.06
N ILE A 69 -10.20 8.95 3.89
CA ILE A 69 -9.49 9.31 2.65
C ILE A 69 -7.99 9.07 2.75
N TRP A 70 -7.29 9.21 1.63
CA TRP A 70 -5.89 8.75 1.45
C TRP A 70 -4.92 9.33 2.48
N ILE A 71 -5.09 10.60 2.84
CA ILE A 71 -4.22 11.31 3.78
C ILE A 71 -4.29 10.72 5.19
N GLU A 72 -5.45 10.16 5.56
CA GLU A 72 -5.69 9.50 6.85
C GLU A 72 -5.07 8.09 6.89
N LYS A 73 -4.60 7.58 5.76
CA LYS A 73 -3.94 6.27 5.63
C LYS A 73 -2.42 6.34 5.64
N LEU A 74 -1.84 7.54 5.64
CA LEU A 74 -0.38 7.70 5.64
C LEU A 74 0.27 7.28 6.96
N GLY A 75 -0.49 7.19 8.06
CA GLY A 75 0.04 6.64 9.30
C GLY A 75 0.89 7.59 10.14
N ILE A 76 0.91 8.87 9.78
CA ILE A 76 1.63 9.91 10.50
C ILE A 76 0.73 10.48 11.59
N SER A 77 1.25 10.53 12.82
CA SER A 77 0.46 10.78 14.02
C SER A 77 -0.08 12.21 14.13
N ASN A 78 0.63 13.20 13.60
CA ASN A 78 0.21 14.60 13.66
C ASN A 78 -0.19 15.11 12.26
N LEU A 79 -1.49 15.25 12.01
CA LEU A 79 -2.03 15.76 10.75
C LEU A 79 -2.60 17.18 10.94
N MET A 80 -1.89 18.18 10.41
CA MET A 80 -2.39 19.55 10.26
C MET A 80 -2.99 19.71 8.87
N ASN A 81 -4.31 19.57 8.76
CA ASN A 81 -5.00 19.56 7.48
C ASN A 81 -5.72 20.89 7.20
N TYR A 82 -5.23 21.64 6.21
CA TYR A 82 -5.79 22.90 5.75
C TYR A 82 -6.63 22.75 4.48
N ALA A 83 -6.85 21.54 3.97
CA ALA A 83 -7.61 21.31 2.75
C ALA A 83 -9.09 21.70 2.91
N TYR A 84 -9.68 22.30 1.88
CA TYR A 84 -11.11 22.64 1.82
C TYR A 84 -11.73 22.09 0.53
N GLY A 85 -12.82 21.34 0.62
CA GLY A 85 -13.63 20.96 -0.54
C GLY A 85 -14.00 22.14 -1.43
N GLY A 86 -13.72 22.02 -2.74
CA GLY A 86 -13.92 23.11 -3.71
C GLY A 86 -12.79 24.14 -3.77
N ALA A 87 -11.70 23.96 -3.02
CA ALA A 87 -10.54 24.85 -3.10
C ALA A 87 -9.86 24.80 -4.47
N THR A 88 -9.48 25.97 -4.96
CA THR A 88 -8.66 26.19 -6.16
C THR A 88 -7.20 26.41 -5.75
N THR A 89 -6.28 26.53 -6.71
CA THR A 89 -4.87 26.81 -6.38
C THR A 89 -4.66 28.19 -5.77
N ASP A 90 -5.38 29.20 -6.24
CA ASP A 90 -5.36 30.57 -5.71
C ASP A 90 -6.69 31.28 -5.98
N ASN A 91 -7.30 31.83 -4.95
CA ASN A 91 -8.53 32.61 -5.10
C ASN A 91 -8.36 33.88 -5.97
N ASN A 92 -7.13 34.39 -6.12
CA ASN A 92 -6.85 35.50 -7.04
C ASN A 92 -6.85 35.07 -8.51
N LEU A 93 -6.61 33.78 -8.80
CA LEU A 93 -6.74 33.24 -10.16
C LEU A 93 -8.20 32.87 -10.44
N VAL A 94 -8.82 32.14 -9.52
CA VAL A 94 -10.23 31.79 -9.56
C VAL A 94 -10.71 31.44 -8.16
N GLN A 95 -11.81 32.05 -7.72
CA GLN A 95 -12.40 31.80 -6.41
C GLN A 95 -13.01 30.39 -6.36
N GLY A 96 -12.64 29.60 -5.36
CA GLY A 96 -13.27 28.31 -5.07
C GLY A 96 -14.53 28.49 -4.22
N TYR A 97 -15.51 27.61 -4.42
CA TYR A 97 -16.78 27.66 -3.71
C TYR A 97 -17.23 26.29 -3.20
N THR A 98 -18.00 26.32 -2.13
CA THR A 98 -18.85 25.21 -1.74
C THR A 98 -20.05 25.07 -2.68
N ALA A 99 -20.72 23.93 -2.63
CA ALA A 99 -21.98 23.76 -3.36
C ALA A 99 -23.10 24.73 -2.88
N PHE A 100 -22.92 25.44 -1.75
CA PHE A 100 -23.82 26.48 -1.24
C PHE A 100 -23.37 27.91 -1.59
N ASN A 101 -22.46 28.07 -2.56
CA ASN A 101 -21.86 29.36 -2.94
C ASN A 101 -21.11 30.08 -1.81
N LEU A 102 -20.72 29.38 -0.74
CA LEU A 102 -19.79 29.91 0.24
C LEU A 102 -18.36 29.83 -0.30
N MET A 103 -17.60 30.92 -0.21
CA MET A 103 -16.19 30.96 -0.63
C MET A 103 -15.34 30.04 0.25
N VAL A 104 -14.41 29.32 -0.37
CA VAL A 104 -13.41 28.50 0.34
C VAL A 104 -11.99 28.97 0.01
N PRO A 105 -11.05 28.88 0.97
CA PRO A 105 -9.67 29.32 0.74
C PRO A 105 -8.97 28.41 -0.28
N GLY A 106 -8.38 29.01 -1.30
CA GLY A 106 -7.48 28.32 -2.22
C GLY A 106 -6.14 27.97 -1.55
N ILE A 107 -5.31 27.16 -2.21
CA ILE A 107 -4.03 26.67 -1.64
C ILE A 107 -3.14 27.82 -1.15
N ARG A 108 -3.03 28.91 -1.92
CA ARG A 108 -2.29 30.11 -1.51
C ARG A 108 -2.82 30.70 -0.20
N GLN A 109 -4.14 30.80 -0.04
CA GLN A 109 -4.78 31.30 1.18
C GLN A 109 -4.66 30.32 2.36
N GLN A 110 -4.71 29.01 2.10
CA GLN A 110 -4.46 27.98 3.12
C GLN A 110 -3.01 28.07 3.65
N ILE A 111 -2.02 28.26 2.77
CA ILE A 111 -0.61 28.49 3.15
C ILE A 111 -0.46 29.80 3.94
N THR A 112 -1.11 30.89 3.52
CA THR A 112 -1.13 32.14 4.30
C THR A 112 -1.71 31.92 5.69
N THR A 113 -2.79 31.16 5.81
CA THR A 113 -3.39 30.83 7.11
C THR A 113 -2.40 30.07 7.99
N TYR A 114 -1.79 29.00 7.47
CA TYR A 114 -0.74 28.26 8.17
C TYR A 114 0.40 29.18 8.64
N LYS A 115 0.87 30.09 7.78
CA LYS A 115 1.92 31.06 8.12
C LYS A 115 1.54 32.04 9.23
N ASN A 116 0.27 32.43 9.29
CA ASN A 116 -0.20 33.40 10.27
C ASN A 116 -0.46 32.77 11.65
N ILE A 117 -0.92 31.52 11.70
CA ILE A 117 -1.35 30.90 12.96
C ILE A 117 -0.30 29.98 13.59
N THR A 118 0.75 29.64 12.87
CA THR A 118 1.76 28.67 13.32
C THR A 118 2.95 29.37 13.96
N ASP A 119 3.29 28.98 15.19
CA ASP A 119 4.56 29.32 15.83
C ASP A 119 5.67 28.42 15.29
N PHE A 120 6.43 28.93 14.31
CA PHE A 120 7.47 28.16 13.62
C PHE A 120 8.63 27.72 14.52
N ASN A 121 8.79 28.31 15.71
CA ASN A 121 9.79 27.84 16.67
C ASN A 121 9.45 26.46 17.25
N LYS A 122 8.18 26.02 17.11
CA LYS A 122 7.70 24.72 17.58
C LYS A 122 7.61 23.67 16.47
N ILE A 123 7.91 24.04 15.22
CA ILE A 123 7.84 23.13 14.08
C ILE A 123 9.20 22.50 13.85
N SER A 124 9.26 21.17 13.90
CA SER A 124 10.41 20.41 13.46
C SER A 124 10.36 20.22 11.95
N PHE A 125 10.89 21.19 11.19
CA PHE A 125 10.86 21.16 9.72
C PHE A 125 11.54 19.92 9.12
N ASN A 126 12.52 19.31 9.80
CA ASN A 126 13.16 18.07 9.37
C ASN A 126 12.27 16.83 9.52
N ARG A 127 11.20 16.91 10.33
CA ARG A 127 10.25 15.81 10.60
C ARG A 127 8.85 16.12 10.08
N THR A 128 8.70 17.21 9.33
CA THR A 128 7.42 17.66 8.78
C THR A 128 7.42 17.49 7.27
N ILE A 129 6.42 16.79 6.74
CA ILE A 129 6.15 16.70 5.31
C ILE A 129 5.00 17.64 4.92
N TYR A 130 5.23 18.44 3.90
CA TYR A 130 4.27 19.38 3.33
C TYR A 130 3.63 18.74 2.09
N ILE A 131 2.32 18.56 2.13
CA ILE A 131 1.55 17.88 1.08
C ILE A 131 0.71 18.89 0.33
N ILE A 132 0.78 18.88 -1.00
CA ILE A 132 0.01 19.77 -1.87
C ILE A 132 -0.69 18.94 -2.95
N TRP A 133 -2.03 19.01 -2.99
CA TRP A 133 -2.84 18.40 -4.04
C TRP A 133 -4.09 19.24 -4.35
N ALA A 134 -4.06 19.96 -5.48
CA ALA A 134 -5.18 20.75 -5.99
C ALA A 134 -4.97 21.10 -7.48
N GLY A 135 -6.00 21.62 -8.12
CA GLY A 135 -5.96 22.17 -9.49
C GLY A 135 -7.15 21.77 -10.37
N GLY A 136 -7.80 20.64 -10.08
CA GLY A 136 -8.98 20.21 -10.84
C GLY A 136 -10.15 21.19 -10.74
N ASN A 137 -10.34 21.80 -9.57
CA ASN A 137 -11.36 22.83 -9.35
C ASN A 137 -11.09 24.08 -10.19
N ASP A 138 -9.83 24.47 -10.42
CA ASP A 138 -9.49 25.65 -11.22
C ASP A 138 -10.07 25.53 -12.63
N TYR A 139 -9.87 24.37 -13.29
CA TYR A 139 -10.41 24.10 -14.62
C TYR A 139 -11.92 23.91 -14.64
N SER A 140 -12.52 23.54 -13.50
CA SER A 140 -13.98 23.38 -13.37
C SER A 140 -14.67 24.73 -13.18
N PHE A 141 -14.09 25.63 -12.38
CA PHE A 141 -14.64 26.97 -12.12
C PHE A 141 -14.32 27.98 -13.22
N ASN A 142 -13.22 27.79 -13.97
CA ASN A 142 -12.88 28.66 -15.09
C ASN A 142 -12.16 27.90 -16.21
N ILE A 143 -12.93 27.53 -17.24
CA ILE A 143 -12.45 26.76 -18.39
C ILE A 143 -11.41 27.50 -19.24
N SER A 144 -11.28 28.82 -19.07
CA SER A 144 -10.34 29.66 -19.82
C SER A 144 -8.94 29.72 -19.19
N LEU A 145 -8.74 29.12 -18.00
CA LEU A 145 -7.44 29.10 -17.35
C LEU A 145 -6.44 28.23 -18.09
N SER A 146 -5.21 28.72 -18.20
CA SER A 146 -4.10 27.93 -18.74
C SER A 146 -3.49 27.05 -17.66
N PRO A 147 -3.10 25.80 -17.97
CA PRO A 147 -2.42 24.94 -17.01
C PRO A 147 -1.13 25.55 -16.44
N SER A 148 -0.43 26.35 -17.25
CA SER A 148 0.76 27.10 -16.81
C SER A 148 0.49 28.08 -15.67
N SER A 149 -0.65 28.78 -15.63
CA SER A 149 -0.95 29.72 -14.53
C SER A 149 -1.30 28.97 -13.23
N VAL A 150 -2.05 27.88 -13.35
CA VAL A 150 -2.43 27.00 -12.24
C VAL A 150 -1.18 26.35 -11.62
N VAL A 151 -0.30 25.77 -12.44
CA VAL A 151 0.98 25.20 -11.95
C VAL A 151 1.86 26.28 -11.34
N LYS A 152 1.99 27.45 -11.95
CA LYS A 152 2.77 28.57 -11.39
C LYS A 152 2.28 28.97 -9.99
N SER A 153 0.97 28.96 -9.75
CA SER A 153 0.39 29.21 -8.43
C SER A 153 0.84 28.18 -7.40
N LEU A 154 0.79 26.89 -7.74
CA LEU A 154 1.28 25.80 -6.87
C LEU A 154 2.78 25.97 -6.54
N ILE A 155 3.61 26.25 -7.55
CA ILE A 155 5.05 26.47 -7.36
C ILE A 155 5.32 27.69 -6.48
N ASN A 156 4.57 28.78 -6.63
CA ASN A 156 4.65 29.91 -5.71
C ASN A 156 4.31 29.47 -4.28
N GLY A 157 3.27 28.66 -4.08
CA GLY A 157 2.93 28.04 -2.79
C GLY A 157 4.10 27.29 -2.15
N ILE A 158 4.76 26.44 -2.94
CA ILE A 158 5.95 25.70 -2.52
C ILE A 158 7.07 26.66 -2.11
N ASN A 159 7.34 27.69 -2.91
CA ASN A 159 8.36 28.70 -2.59
C ASN A 159 8.06 29.45 -1.28
N ASP A 160 6.80 29.81 -1.01
CA ASP A 160 6.40 30.45 0.24
C ASP A 160 6.64 29.56 1.48
N LEU A 161 6.46 28.24 1.33
CA LEU A 161 6.73 27.26 2.39
C LEU A 161 8.25 27.07 2.57
N MET A 162 9.02 27.06 1.49
CA MET A 162 10.48 27.00 1.57
C MET A 162 11.07 28.20 2.33
N GLN A 163 10.52 29.40 2.12
CA GLN A 163 10.96 30.62 2.81
C GLN A 163 10.81 30.57 4.33
N ILE A 164 9.85 29.81 4.85
CA ILE A 164 9.66 29.62 6.30
C ILE A 164 10.43 28.40 6.84
N GLY A 165 11.17 27.69 5.99
CA GLY A 165 12.04 26.58 6.39
C GLY A 165 11.53 25.18 6.05
N ALA A 166 10.45 25.03 5.29
CA ALA A 166 9.97 23.72 4.86
C ALA A 166 11.00 22.99 3.97
N LYS A 167 11.22 21.70 4.25
CA LYS A 167 12.28 20.90 3.60
C LYS A 167 11.80 19.65 2.88
N HIS A 168 10.58 19.18 3.16
CA HIS A 168 10.09 17.91 2.63
C HIS A 168 8.72 18.11 2.03
N PHE A 169 8.61 17.88 0.72
CA PHE A 169 7.40 18.11 -0.04
C PHE A 169 6.95 16.83 -0.73
N LEU A 170 5.66 16.55 -0.64
CA LEU A 170 4.97 15.60 -1.47
C LEU A 170 3.92 16.34 -2.29
N ILE A 171 4.17 16.44 -3.59
CA ILE A 171 3.32 17.12 -4.55
C ILE A 171 2.58 16.05 -5.34
N VAL A 172 1.26 16.15 -5.44
CA VAL A 172 0.44 15.19 -6.17
C VAL A 172 -0.03 15.82 -7.48
N ASN A 173 0.15 15.11 -8.60
CA ASN A 173 -0.31 15.59 -9.90
C ASN A 173 -1.84 15.42 -10.07
N GLN A 174 -2.40 15.84 -11.20
CA GLN A 174 -3.84 15.66 -11.46
C GLN A 174 -4.14 14.21 -11.82
N PRO A 175 -5.17 13.56 -11.23
CA PRO A 175 -5.69 12.30 -11.75
C PRO A 175 -6.28 12.52 -13.16
N PRO A 176 -6.65 11.46 -13.91
CA PRO A 176 -7.34 11.58 -15.18
C PRO A 176 -8.77 12.13 -14.97
N ILE A 177 -8.91 13.43 -14.74
CA ILE A 177 -10.19 14.10 -14.44
C ILE A 177 -11.16 14.05 -15.63
N GLN A 178 -10.68 13.78 -16.85
CA GLN A 178 -11.53 13.47 -17.99
C GLN A 178 -12.35 12.18 -17.81
N ALA A 179 -11.91 11.29 -16.93
CA ALA A 179 -12.58 10.02 -16.63
C ALA A 179 -13.63 10.15 -15.52
N TYR A 180 -13.78 11.34 -14.93
CA TYR A 180 -14.78 11.56 -13.88
C TYR A 180 -16.19 11.53 -14.51
N PRO A 181 -17.21 10.99 -13.82
CA PRO A 181 -18.57 10.94 -14.37
C PRO A 181 -19.11 12.33 -14.77
N ALA A 182 -18.73 13.39 -14.05
CA ALA A 182 -19.08 14.77 -14.41
C ALA A 182 -18.53 15.19 -15.78
N ALA A 183 -17.32 14.75 -16.17
CA ALA A 183 -16.70 15.12 -17.44
C ALA A 183 -17.53 14.65 -18.64
N SER A 184 -18.02 13.41 -18.59
CA SER A 184 -18.92 12.86 -19.59
C SER A 184 -20.28 13.55 -19.58
N GLY A 185 -20.85 13.78 -18.39
CA GLY A 185 -22.15 14.46 -18.25
C GLY A 185 -22.18 15.89 -18.78
N LEU A 186 -21.03 16.58 -18.76
CA LEU A 186 -20.88 17.97 -19.23
C LEU A 186 -20.26 18.08 -20.64
N ASN A 187 -19.95 16.96 -21.29
CA ASN A 187 -19.24 16.92 -22.58
C ASN A 187 -17.89 17.67 -22.56
N MET A 188 -17.12 17.51 -21.48
CA MET A 188 -15.85 18.21 -21.24
C MET A 188 -14.62 17.31 -21.37
N SER A 189 -14.78 16.03 -21.74
CA SER A 189 -13.68 15.04 -21.72
C SER A 189 -12.44 15.45 -22.53
N ASP A 190 -12.61 16.01 -23.73
CA ASP A 190 -11.48 16.43 -24.57
C ASP A 190 -10.72 17.61 -23.96
N TYR A 191 -11.45 18.61 -23.49
CA TYR A 191 -10.88 19.76 -22.78
C TYR A 191 -10.13 19.30 -21.53
N LEU A 192 -10.76 18.47 -20.70
CA LEU A 192 -10.18 17.95 -19.46
C LEU A 192 -8.96 17.07 -19.73
N THR A 193 -8.95 16.28 -20.81
CA THR A 193 -7.77 15.52 -21.24
C THR A 193 -6.60 16.45 -21.51
N LYS A 194 -6.83 17.50 -22.32
CA LYS A 194 -5.79 18.46 -22.69
C LYS A 194 -5.21 19.18 -21.47
N VAL A 195 -6.05 19.77 -20.62
CA VAL A 195 -5.56 20.53 -19.46
C VAL A 195 -4.89 19.64 -18.41
N THR A 196 -5.33 18.40 -18.26
CA THR A 196 -4.71 17.43 -17.33
C THR A 196 -3.30 17.05 -17.76
N LEU A 197 -3.13 16.68 -19.04
CA LEU A 197 -1.82 16.27 -19.57
C LEU A 197 -0.83 17.44 -19.57
N GLU A 198 -1.28 18.63 -19.95
CA GLU A 198 -0.45 19.84 -19.92
C GLU A 198 -0.10 20.25 -18.49
N HIS A 199 -1.05 20.21 -17.54
CA HIS A 199 -0.79 20.47 -16.12
C HIS A 199 0.27 19.51 -15.57
N ASN A 200 0.10 18.21 -15.79
CA ASN A 200 1.00 17.19 -15.23
C ASN A 200 2.41 17.31 -15.82
N THR A 201 2.52 17.64 -17.11
CA THR A 201 3.81 17.92 -17.76
C THR A 201 4.48 19.16 -17.17
N ASN A 202 3.74 20.27 -17.07
CA ASN A 202 4.24 21.54 -16.51
C ASN A 202 4.67 21.39 -15.04
N LEU A 203 3.88 20.65 -14.25
CA LEU A 203 4.17 20.37 -12.85
C LEU A 203 5.43 19.51 -12.73
N SER A 204 5.54 18.41 -13.49
CA SER A 204 6.73 17.55 -13.49
C SER A 204 8.00 18.34 -13.82
N ASN A 205 7.98 19.14 -14.89
CA ASN A 205 9.11 19.99 -15.27
C ASN A 205 9.47 20.98 -14.15
N SER A 206 8.47 21.60 -13.52
CA SER A 206 8.69 22.56 -12.43
C SER A 206 9.28 21.90 -11.18
N ILE A 207 8.83 20.69 -10.82
CA ILE A 207 9.38 19.94 -9.69
C ILE A 207 10.82 19.46 -9.99
N GLN A 208 11.12 19.03 -11.21
CA GLN A 208 12.50 18.69 -11.61
C GLN A 208 13.44 19.89 -11.50
N LEU A 209 12.99 21.09 -11.89
CA LEU A 209 13.76 22.33 -11.71
C LEU A 209 13.97 22.69 -10.23
N LEU A 210 12.97 22.48 -9.37
CA LEU A 210 13.15 22.66 -7.92
C LEU A 210 14.17 21.66 -7.36
N GLN A 211 14.10 20.40 -7.77
CA GLN A 211 15.06 19.36 -7.36
C GLN A 211 16.49 19.69 -7.79
N SER A 212 16.70 20.25 -8.99
CA SER A 212 18.04 20.65 -9.44
C SER A 212 18.58 21.87 -8.71
N ASN A 213 17.70 22.81 -8.33
CA ASN A 213 18.10 24.09 -7.73
C ASN A 213 18.31 24.02 -6.21
N TYR A 214 17.70 23.06 -5.52
CA TYR A 214 17.70 22.98 -4.06
C TYR A 214 18.06 21.57 -3.57
N SER A 215 19.36 21.27 -3.54
CA SER A 215 19.89 19.96 -3.10
C SER A 215 19.63 19.61 -1.63
N ASN A 216 19.31 20.61 -0.80
CA ASN A 216 19.01 20.46 0.63
C ASN A 216 17.51 20.31 0.95
N ILE A 217 16.65 20.27 -0.07
CA ILE A 217 15.20 20.16 0.07
C ILE A 217 14.72 18.94 -0.74
N SER A 218 13.89 18.11 -0.12
CA SER A 218 13.30 16.94 -0.76
C SER A 218 11.97 17.31 -1.40
N PHE A 219 11.88 17.17 -2.72
CA PHE A 219 10.61 17.23 -3.45
C PHE A 219 10.30 15.86 -4.04
N LYS A 220 9.12 15.32 -3.73
CA LYS A 220 8.61 14.10 -4.33
C LYS A 220 7.34 14.43 -5.11
N LEU A 221 7.33 14.10 -6.39
CA LEU A 221 6.11 14.11 -7.20
C LEU A 221 5.46 12.72 -7.11
N PHE A 222 4.21 12.67 -6.66
CA PHE A 222 3.40 11.47 -6.68
C PHE A 222 2.49 11.49 -7.90
N ASP A 223 2.71 10.51 -8.78
CA ASP A 223 1.99 10.36 -10.03
C ASP A 223 0.68 9.60 -9.83
N VAL A 224 -0.32 10.32 -9.31
CA VAL A 224 -1.67 9.76 -9.15
C VAL A 224 -2.35 9.56 -10.50
N TYR A 225 -1.96 10.30 -11.55
CA TYR A 225 -2.45 10.10 -12.91
C TYR A 225 -2.22 8.66 -13.37
N SER A 226 -0.96 8.21 -13.36
CA SER A 226 -0.59 6.87 -13.81
C SER A 226 -1.23 5.78 -12.94
N LEU A 227 -1.35 6.01 -11.62
CA LEU A 227 -2.03 5.08 -10.72
C LEU A 227 -3.50 4.88 -11.10
N ILE A 228 -4.26 5.99 -11.25
CA ILE A 228 -5.69 5.92 -11.57
C ILE A 228 -5.90 5.41 -13.01
N ALA A 229 -5.06 5.83 -13.96
CA ALA A 229 -5.10 5.31 -15.33
C ALA A 229 -4.89 3.78 -15.35
N ASN A 230 -3.96 3.27 -14.53
CA ASN A 230 -3.74 1.83 -14.42
C ASN A 230 -4.93 1.10 -13.79
N ILE A 231 -5.59 1.70 -12.79
CA ILE A 231 -6.81 1.15 -12.19
C ILE A 231 -7.95 1.10 -13.22
N LEU A 232 -8.14 2.18 -13.99
CA LEU A 232 -9.15 2.26 -15.04
C LEU A 232 -8.95 1.19 -16.13
N MET A 233 -7.70 0.87 -16.49
CA MET A 233 -7.39 -0.18 -17.47
C MET A 233 -7.51 -1.60 -16.91
N ASN A 234 -7.32 -1.78 -15.59
CA ASN A 234 -7.21 -3.10 -14.95
C ASN A 234 -8.20 -3.26 -13.78
N VAL A 235 -9.43 -2.79 -13.94
CA VAL A 235 -10.43 -2.66 -12.85
C VAL A 235 -10.59 -3.95 -12.02
N LEU A 236 -10.70 -5.11 -12.66
CA LEU A 236 -10.91 -6.39 -11.97
C LEU A 236 -9.72 -6.77 -11.07
N THR A 237 -8.49 -6.46 -11.47
CA THR A 237 -7.27 -6.70 -10.67
C THR A 237 -7.29 -5.92 -9.35
N TYR A 238 -7.98 -4.79 -9.33
CA TYR A 238 -8.12 -3.93 -8.15
C TYR A 238 -9.39 -4.19 -7.33
N GLY A 239 -10.19 -5.18 -7.73
CA GLY A 239 -11.50 -5.48 -7.11
C GLY A 239 -12.58 -4.47 -7.48
N ILE A 240 -12.41 -3.77 -8.61
CA ILE A 240 -13.33 -2.76 -9.12
C ILE A 240 -14.17 -3.37 -10.24
N ASN A 241 -15.49 -3.18 -10.16
CA ASN A 241 -16.44 -3.69 -11.15
C ASN A 241 -17.20 -2.57 -11.89
N SER A 242 -17.04 -1.30 -11.48
CA SER A 242 -17.64 -0.16 -12.16
C SER A 242 -16.74 1.09 -12.15
N THR A 243 -16.73 1.77 -13.29
CA THR A 243 -16.10 3.07 -13.52
C THR A 243 -17.10 4.23 -13.50
N THR A 244 -18.38 3.98 -13.21
CA THR A 244 -19.40 5.01 -12.99
C THR A 244 -19.42 5.49 -11.53
N ASN A 245 -20.24 6.50 -11.23
CA ASN A 245 -20.52 6.93 -9.86
C ASN A 245 -21.49 5.95 -9.15
N CYS A 246 -21.19 5.64 -7.89
CA CYS A 246 -22.11 4.87 -7.04
C CYS A 246 -23.29 5.71 -6.53
N TRP A 247 -23.14 7.03 -6.35
CA TRP A 247 -24.18 7.94 -5.89
C TRP A 247 -24.41 9.07 -6.89
N SER A 248 -25.67 9.50 -7.02
CA SER A 248 -26.02 10.76 -7.66
C SER A 248 -26.44 11.76 -6.58
N THR A 249 -26.09 13.04 -6.74
CA THR A 249 -26.37 14.07 -5.74
C THR A 249 -27.16 15.27 -6.29
N PRO A 250 -28.32 15.06 -6.96
CA PRO A 250 -29.12 16.17 -7.47
C PRO A 250 -29.70 17.00 -6.32
N ASN A 251 -29.65 18.32 -6.43
CA ASN A 251 -30.22 19.26 -5.45
C ASN A 251 -29.84 18.91 -3.99
N TYR A 252 -28.58 18.53 -3.75
CA TYR A 252 -28.09 18.17 -2.41
C TYR A 252 -28.88 17.02 -1.76
N THR A 253 -29.36 16.07 -2.57
CA THR A 253 -29.97 14.83 -2.08
C THR A 253 -29.16 13.67 -2.61
N VAL A 254 -28.68 12.79 -1.73
CA VAL A 254 -27.89 11.63 -2.15
C VAL A 254 -28.81 10.47 -2.55
N ILE A 255 -28.68 10.03 -3.79
CA ILE A 255 -29.40 8.89 -4.37
C ILE A 255 -28.38 7.76 -4.60
N PRO A 256 -28.41 6.67 -3.82
CA PRO A 256 -27.58 5.51 -4.08
C PRO A 256 -27.98 4.80 -5.38
N LEU A 257 -27.04 4.67 -6.30
CA LEU A 257 -27.15 3.89 -7.55
C LEU A 257 -26.49 2.51 -7.42
N CYS A 258 -25.80 2.25 -6.31
CA CYS A 258 -25.13 0.98 -6.03
C CYS A 258 -25.28 0.55 -4.57
N SER A 259 -25.16 -0.76 -4.32
CA SER A 259 -25.16 -1.34 -2.97
C SER A 259 -23.75 -1.65 -2.45
N THR A 260 -22.73 -1.63 -3.31
CA THR A 260 -21.33 -1.98 -2.98
C THR A 260 -20.34 -0.86 -3.35
N PRO A 261 -20.34 0.30 -2.65
CA PRO A 261 -19.49 1.43 -3.01
C PRO A 261 -17.99 1.08 -3.12
N ASN A 262 -17.50 0.12 -2.33
CA ASN A 262 -16.09 -0.28 -2.35
C ASN A 262 -15.67 -1.04 -3.62
N THR A 263 -16.59 -1.38 -4.53
CA THR A 263 -16.26 -1.97 -5.85
C THR A 263 -16.31 -0.94 -6.98
N TYR A 264 -16.52 0.34 -6.67
CA TYR A 264 -16.61 1.45 -7.63
C TYR A 264 -15.38 2.35 -7.54
N ILE A 265 -14.98 2.97 -8.66
CA ILE A 265 -13.95 4.02 -8.63
C ILE A 265 -14.49 5.29 -7.97
N TYR A 266 -15.67 5.73 -8.40
CA TYR A 266 -16.23 7.01 -8.04
C TYR A 266 -17.40 6.85 -7.09
N ILE A 267 -17.39 7.63 -6.01
CA ILE A 267 -18.51 7.65 -5.07
C ILE A 267 -19.64 8.53 -5.60
N ASP A 268 -19.30 9.67 -6.21
CA ASP A 268 -20.21 10.61 -6.85
C ASP A 268 -19.63 11.05 -8.20
N ASN A 269 -20.12 12.14 -8.79
CA ASN A 269 -19.66 12.60 -10.10
C ASN A 269 -18.23 13.16 -10.13
N TYR A 270 -17.62 13.41 -8.97
CA TYR A 270 -16.36 14.14 -8.81
C TYR A 270 -15.35 13.45 -7.90
N HIS A 271 -15.78 12.55 -7.01
CA HIS A 271 -14.93 12.04 -5.93
C HIS A 271 -14.74 10.54 -5.97
N PHE A 272 -13.59 10.12 -5.45
CA PHE A 272 -13.21 8.73 -5.33
C PHE A 272 -13.87 8.03 -4.14
N THR A 273 -14.10 6.72 -4.27
CA THR A 273 -14.50 5.89 -3.13
C THR A 273 -13.34 5.72 -2.15
N THR A 274 -13.65 5.34 -0.92
CA THR A 274 -12.65 5.00 0.10
C THR A 274 -11.71 3.90 -0.37
N ARG A 275 -12.19 2.97 -1.21
CA ARG A 275 -11.36 1.94 -1.83
C ARG A 275 -10.24 2.55 -2.69
N ILE A 276 -10.57 3.54 -3.52
CA ILE A 276 -9.57 4.22 -4.35
C ILE A 276 -8.66 5.09 -3.50
N HIS A 277 -9.18 5.79 -2.49
CA HIS A 277 -8.35 6.53 -1.53
C HIS A 277 -7.36 5.63 -0.78
N GLN A 278 -7.73 4.39 -0.44
CA GLN A 278 -6.80 3.40 0.14
C GLN A 278 -5.67 3.04 -0.84
N LEU A 279 -5.98 2.84 -2.12
CA LEU A 279 -4.97 2.56 -3.15
C LEU A 279 -4.03 3.76 -3.34
N ILE A 280 -4.56 4.99 -3.30
CA ILE A 280 -3.77 6.23 -3.35
C ILE A 280 -2.84 6.31 -2.13
N GLY A 281 -3.37 6.15 -0.91
CA GLY A 281 -2.59 6.24 0.33
C GLY A 281 -1.50 5.18 0.43
N GLY A 282 -1.79 3.93 0.04
CA GLY A 282 -0.82 2.84 0.06
C GLY A 282 0.27 2.92 -1.01
N ASN A 283 0.08 3.72 -2.07
CA ASN A 283 1.11 3.94 -3.10
C ASN A 283 1.82 5.30 -2.95
N ALA A 284 1.37 6.16 -2.01
CA ALA A 284 2.02 7.43 -1.73
C ALA A 284 3.36 7.22 -0.99
N PRO A 285 4.41 8.00 -1.30
CA PRO A 285 5.70 7.90 -0.60
C PRO A 285 5.55 8.14 0.92
N GLY A 286 5.90 7.13 1.73
CA GLY A 286 5.77 7.20 3.19
C GLY A 286 4.41 6.75 3.74
N GLY A 287 3.53 6.19 2.91
CA GLY A 287 2.37 5.45 3.40
C GLY A 287 2.83 4.20 4.15
N ASN A 288 2.43 4.08 5.41
CA ASN A 288 2.53 2.81 6.13
C ASN A 288 1.64 1.80 5.39
N ASP A 289 2.19 0.64 5.06
CA ASP A 289 1.44 -0.53 4.58
C ASP A 289 0.58 -1.08 5.75
N TYR A 290 -0.39 -0.29 6.21
CA TYR A 290 -1.45 -0.75 7.08
C TYR A 290 -2.38 -1.59 6.22
N SER A 291 -1.98 -2.86 6.11
CA SER A 291 -2.85 -4.02 5.96
C SER A 291 -4.32 -3.69 6.24
N PHE A 292 -5.15 -3.74 5.19
CA PHE A 292 -6.27 -4.69 5.07
C PHE A 292 -7.01 -4.46 3.74
N ASN A 293 -7.15 -5.54 2.98
CA ASN A 293 -7.94 -5.70 1.74
C ASN A 293 -7.48 -4.97 0.48
N ILE A 294 -6.19 -4.73 0.28
CA ILE A 294 -5.68 -4.89 -1.08
C ILE A 294 -5.79 -6.40 -1.35
N SER A 295 -6.58 -6.81 -2.34
CA SER A 295 -6.25 -8.02 -3.10
C SER A 295 -4.85 -7.78 -3.63
N LEU A 296 -3.84 -8.04 -2.79
CA LEU A 296 -2.45 -7.98 -3.18
C LEU A 296 -2.38 -8.98 -4.32
N SER A 297 -2.20 -8.48 -5.54
CA SER A 297 -1.95 -9.40 -6.64
C SER A 297 -0.77 -10.27 -6.23
N ALA A 298 -0.82 -11.55 -6.59
CA ALA A 298 0.30 -12.46 -6.36
C ALA A 298 1.65 -11.84 -6.79
N SER A 299 1.64 -11.03 -7.87
CA SER A 299 2.79 -10.28 -8.36
C SER A 299 3.31 -9.24 -7.37
N SER A 300 2.43 -8.47 -6.72
CA SER A 300 2.82 -7.46 -5.73
C SER A 300 3.48 -8.07 -4.50
N VAL A 301 2.93 -9.18 -3.98
CA VAL A 301 3.52 -9.91 -2.85
C VAL A 301 4.90 -10.44 -3.20
N VAL A 302 5.02 -11.09 -4.37
CA VAL A 302 6.31 -11.62 -4.85
C VAL A 302 7.31 -10.50 -5.07
N LYS A 303 6.91 -9.37 -5.66
CA LYS A 303 7.79 -8.22 -5.87
C LYS A 303 8.36 -7.70 -4.55
N SER A 304 7.52 -7.55 -3.51
CA SER A 304 7.97 -7.12 -2.19
C SER A 304 8.97 -8.12 -1.58
N LEU A 305 8.68 -9.42 -1.67
CA LEU A 305 9.59 -10.48 -1.21
C LEU A 305 10.94 -10.43 -1.94
N ILE A 306 10.93 -10.25 -3.27
CA ILE A 306 12.14 -10.19 -4.10
C ILE A 306 12.96 -8.92 -3.83
N ASN A 307 12.30 -7.79 -3.55
CA ASN A 307 13.00 -6.59 -3.10
C ASN A 307 13.73 -6.83 -1.78
N GLY A 308 13.07 -7.44 -0.79
CA GLY A 308 13.73 -7.79 0.48
C GLY A 308 14.91 -8.74 0.29
N ILE A 309 14.83 -9.69 -0.66
CA ILE A 309 15.97 -10.55 -1.01
C ILE A 309 17.10 -9.73 -1.65
N ASN A 310 16.81 -8.82 -2.57
CA ASN A 310 17.81 -7.92 -3.17
C ASN A 310 18.52 -7.07 -2.12
N ASP A 311 17.79 -6.52 -1.15
CA ASP A 311 18.36 -5.72 -0.08
C ASP A 311 19.34 -6.56 0.77
N LEU A 312 18.96 -7.80 1.07
CA LEU A 312 19.83 -8.76 1.76
C LEU A 312 21.08 -9.09 0.93
N ILE A 313 20.96 -9.27 -0.39
CA ILE A 313 22.09 -9.50 -1.30
C ILE A 313 23.06 -8.31 -1.26
N GLN A 314 22.53 -7.08 -1.28
CA GLN A 314 23.35 -5.85 -1.27
C GLN A 314 24.18 -5.69 0.00
N ILE A 315 23.65 -6.12 1.15
CA ILE A 315 24.41 -6.12 2.42
C ILE A 315 25.27 -7.37 2.62
N GLY A 316 25.35 -8.25 1.61
CA GLY A 316 26.29 -9.36 1.56
C GLY A 316 25.72 -10.74 1.92
N ALA A 317 24.40 -10.89 2.05
CA ALA A 317 23.79 -12.21 2.21
C ALA A 317 23.94 -13.03 0.91
N LYS A 318 24.41 -14.27 1.05
CA LYS A 318 24.74 -15.14 -0.09
C LYS A 318 23.92 -16.42 -0.16
N HIS A 319 23.19 -16.77 0.90
CA HIS A 319 22.48 -18.05 0.99
C HIS A 319 21.05 -17.82 1.42
N PHE A 320 20.10 -18.24 0.59
CA PHE A 320 18.67 -18.04 0.81
C PHE A 320 17.94 -19.38 0.71
N LEU A 321 17.10 -19.68 1.71
CA LEU A 321 16.06 -20.69 1.61
C LEU A 321 14.73 -19.96 1.50
N ILE A 322 14.08 -20.07 0.35
CA ILE A 322 12.79 -19.42 0.08
C ILE A 322 11.73 -20.50 0.03
N VAL A 323 10.56 -20.24 0.61
CA VAL A 323 9.45 -21.19 0.65
C VAL A 323 8.30 -20.65 -0.21
N ASN A 324 7.73 -21.48 -1.08
CA ASN A 324 6.53 -21.09 -1.83
C ASN A 324 5.27 -21.23 -0.95
N GLN A 325 4.08 -20.94 -1.49
CA GLN A 325 2.83 -21.07 -0.74
C GLN A 325 2.28 -22.50 -0.82
N PRO A 326 1.72 -23.06 0.27
CA PRO A 326 1.02 -24.35 0.24
C PRO A 326 -0.29 -24.25 -0.58
N PRO A 327 -0.97 -25.37 -0.90
CA PRO A 327 -2.25 -25.37 -1.62
C PRO A 327 -3.37 -24.82 -0.74
N ARG A 328 -3.43 -23.49 -0.61
CA ARG A 328 -4.35 -22.78 0.30
C ARG A 328 -5.82 -22.98 -0.08
N GLN A 329 -6.12 -23.38 -1.32
CA GLN A 329 -7.48 -23.74 -1.71
C GLN A 329 -8.04 -24.92 -0.92
N ALA A 330 -7.16 -25.78 -0.39
CA ALA A 330 -7.55 -26.93 0.43
C ALA A 330 -7.79 -26.56 1.91
N TYR A 331 -7.54 -25.30 2.30
CA TYR A 331 -7.66 -24.88 3.68
C TYR A 331 -9.12 -24.92 4.12
N PRO A 332 -9.42 -25.39 5.35
CA PRO A 332 -10.79 -25.43 5.83
C PRO A 332 -11.49 -24.07 5.82
N ALA A 333 -10.76 -22.97 6.04
CA ALA A 333 -11.32 -21.62 5.91
C ALA A 333 -11.72 -21.27 4.47
N ALA A 334 -10.93 -21.67 3.46
CA ALA A 334 -11.27 -21.41 2.06
C ALA A 334 -12.53 -22.18 1.64
N GLN A 335 -12.69 -23.40 2.16
CA GLN A 335 -13.89 -24.21 1.97
C GLN A 335 -15.10 -23.61 2.69
N ALA A 336 -14.94 -23.22 3.96
CA ALA A 336 -16.01 -22.63 4.77
C ALA A 336 -16.53 -21.29 4.19
N LEU A 337 -15.65 -20.51 3.56
CA LEU A 337 -16.00 -19.25 2.90
C LEU A 337 -16.47 -19.43 1.44
N ASN A 338 -16.53 -20.66 0.91
CA ASN A 338 -16.87 -20.95 -0.49
C ASN A 338 -16.02 -20.19 -1.53
N ILE A 339 -14.71 -20.07 -1.29
CA ILE A 339 -13.76 -19.39 -2.20
C ILE A 339 -12.54 -20.24 -2.65
N PRO A 340 -12.61 -21.58 -2.79
CA PRO A 340 -11.42 -22.38 -3.09
C PRO A 340 -10.80 -22.07 -4.44
N ASP A 341 -11.59 -21.84 -5.50
CA ASP A 341 -11.07 -21.55 -6.84
C ASP A 341 -10.35 -20.20 -6.89
N TYR A 342 -10.87 -19.19 -6.20
CA TYR A 342 -10.22 -17.89 -6.07
C TYR A 342 -8.84 -18.01 -5.39
N ILE A 343 -8.79 -18.74 -4.27
CA ILE A 343 -7.54 -18.97 -3.53
C ILE A 343 -6.55 -19.84 -4.33
N LYS A 344 -7.05 -20.78 -5.14
CA LYS A 344 -6.22 -21.61 -6.03
C LYS A 344 -5.48 -20.77 -7.05
N THR A 345 -6.20 -19.87 -7.75
CA THR A 345 -5.61 -18.95 -8.73
C THR A 345 -4.53 -18.08 -8.08
N LEU A 346 -4.84 -17.44 -6.94
CA LEU A 346 -3.86 -16.60 -6.23
C LEU A 346 -2.61 -17.36 -5.80
N THR A 347 -2.78 -18.60 -5.34
CA THR A 347 -1.66 -19.45 -4.90
C THR A 347 -0.79 -19.88 -6.08
N PHE A 348 -1.41 -20.23 -7.21
CA PHE A 348 -0.71 -20.60 -8.44
C PHE A 348 0.10 -19.42 -8.99
N ASP A 349 -0.54 -18.25 -9.12
CA ASP A 349 0.11 -17.04 -9.62
C ASP A 349 1.29 -16.64 -8.73
N HIS A 350 1.13 -16.74 -7.40
CA HIS A 350 2.21 -16.43 -6.46
C HIS A 350 3.40 -17.36 -6.67
N ASN A 351 3.15 -18.67 -6.70
CA ASN A 351 4.23 -19.66 -6.80
C ASN A 351 4.94 -19.60 -8.16
N SER A 352 4.20 -19.36 -9.25
CA SER A 352 4.77 -19.17 -10.59
C SER A 352 5.63 -17.91 -10.65
N ASN A 353 5.11 -16.76 -10.20
CA ASN A 353 5.85 -15.50 -10.17
C ASN A 353 7.10 -15.60 -9.29
N LEU A 354 7.01 -16.26 -8.13
CA LEU A 354 8.14 -16.45 -7.24
C LEU A 354 9.23 -17.29 -7.89
N SER A 355 8.87 -18.40 -8.54
CA SER A 355 9.82 -19.26 -9.25
C SER A 355 10.57 -18.50 -10.35
N ASN A 356 9.83 -17.76 -11.19
CA ASN A 356 10.42 -16.94 -12.26
C ASN A 356 11.36 -15.87 -11.69
N SER A 357 10.94 -15.19 -10.61
CA SER A 357 11.76 -14.14 -9.99
C SER A 357 13.04 -14.69 -9.37
N ILE A 358 12.99 -15.87 -8.74
CA ILE A 358 14.17 -16.54 -8.21
C ILE A 358 15.15 -16.90 -9.32
N GLN A 359 14.66 -17.39 -10.46
CA GLN A 359 15.50 -17.73 -11.61
C GLN A 359 16.23 -16.49 -12.16
N LEU A 360 15.54 -15.34 -12.21
CA LEU A 360 16.14 -14.06 -12.58
C LEU A 360 17.21 -13.62 -11.57
N LEU A 361 16.94 -13.71 -10.26
CA LEU A 361 17.92 -13.39 -9.22
C LEU A 361 19.19 -14.22 -9.34
N GLN A 362 19.05 -15.54 -9.56
CA GLN A 362 20.20 -16.44 -9.74
C GLN A 362 20.99 -16.14 -11.03
N THR A 363 20.34 -15.56 -12.03
CA THR A 363 21.01 -15.11 -13.27
C THR A 363 21.76 -13.79 -13.05
N ASN A 364 21.17 -12.86 -12.29
CA ASN A 364 21.74 -11.53 -12.04
C ASN A 364 22.88 -11.54 -11.02
N TYR A 365 22.86 -12.49 -10.09
CA TYR A 365 23.86 -12.60 -9.02
C TYR A 365 24.52 -13.98 -9.05
N SER A 366 25.72 -14.06 -9.63
CA SER A 366 26.47 -15.33 -9.75
C SER A 366 27.07 -15.83 -8.43
N ASN A 367 27.10 -14.99 -7.39
CA ASN A 367 27.74 -15.27 -6.10
C ASN A 367 26.75 -15.63 -4.98
N ILE A 368 25.47 -15.83 -5.30
CA ILE A 368 24.44 -16.24 -4.34
C ILE A 368 23.94 -17.67 -4.61
N SER A 369 23.41 -18.31 -3.58
CA SER A 369 22.76 -19.60 -3.64
C SER A 369 21.35 -19.48 -3.08
N ILE A 370 20.36 -19.71 -3.94
CA ILE A 370 18.95 -19.75 -3.56
C ILE A 370 18.47 -21.20 -3.65
N LYS A 371 17.83 -21.68 -2.57
CA LYS A 371 17.09 -22.94 -2.53
C LYS A 371 15.61 -22.63 -2.39
N LEU A 372 14.80 -23.08 -3.35
CA LEU A 372 13.34 -23.01 -3.25
C LEU A 372 12.83 -24.30 -2.60
N PHE A 373 12.19 -24.16 -1.44
CA PHE A 373 11.46 -25.24 -0.79
C PHE A 373 10.01 -25.24 -1.26
N ASP A 374 9.65 -26.30 -1.99
CA ASP A 374 8.30 -26.50 -2.53
C ASP A 374 7.37 -27.13 -1.48
N VAL A 375 6.84 -26.28 -0.60
CA VAL A 375 5.85 -26.70 0.39
C VAL A 375 4.51 -27.03 -0.29
N TYR A 376 4.22 -26.45 -1.45
CA TYR A 376 3.00 -26.77 -2.22
C TYR A 376 2.91 -28.26 -2.52
N SER A 377 3.96 -28.83 -3.09
CA SER A 377 4.01 -30.25 -3.43
C SER A 377 3.99 -31.15 -2.19
N LEU A 378 4.70 -30.77 -1.11
CA LEU A 378 4.68 -31.53 0.14
C LEU A 378 3.26 -31.64 0.71
N ILE A 379 2.57 -30.52 0.85
CA ILE A 379 1.21 -30.51 1.41
C ILE A 379 0.22 -31.19 0.45
N SER A 380 0.39 -31.03 -0.86
CA SER A 380 -0.43 -31.74 -1.85
C SER A 380 -0.30 -33.25 -1.71
N ASN A 381 0.92 -33.77 -1.48
CA ASN A 381 1.14 -35.20 -1.25
C ASN A 381 0.51 -35.69 0.06
N ILE A 382 0.53 -34.88 1.12
CA ILE A 382 -0.14 -35.19 2.39
C ILE A 382 -1.65 -35.22 2.20
N LEU A 383 -2.22 -34.29 1.43
CA LEU A 383 -3.66 -34.26 1.12
C LEU A 383 -4.12 -35.51 0.34
N ILE A 384 -3.29 -36.02 -0.58
CA ILE A 384 -3.62 -37.21 -1.37
C ILE A 384 -3.45 -38.49 -0.54
N ASN A 385 -2.39 -38.59 0.27
CA ASN A 385 -2.05 -39.81 1.02
C ASN A 385 -1.77 -39.54 2.52
N PRO A 386 -2.75 -39.06 3.30
CA PRO A 386 -2.50 -38.56 4.65
C PRO A 386 -1.96 -39.63 5.62
N SER A 387 -2.40 -40.88 5.49
CA SER A 387 -1.98 -41.99 6.36
C SER A 387 -0.47 -42.29 6.29
N VAL A 388 0.15 -42.11 5.11
CA VAL A 388 1.61 -42.29 4.92
C VAL A 388 2.42 -41.32 5.81
N TYR A 389 1.83 -40.18 6.13
CA TYR A 389 2.46 -39.13 6.94
C TYR A 389 2.04 -39.17 8.42
N GLY A 390 1.22 -40.14 8.80
CA GLY A 390 0.65 -40.26 10.14
C GLY A 390 -0.55 -39.33 10.39
N ILE A 391 -1.21 -38.88 9.32
CA ILE A 391 -2.37 -37.99 9.38
C ILE A 391 -3.65 -38.81 9.22
N THR A 392 -4.53 -38.75 10.22
CA THR A 392 -5.83 -39.43 10.25
C THR A 392 -6.96 -38.55 9.72
N SER A 393 -6.78 -37.23 9.67
CA SER A 393 -7.81 -36.29 9.20
C SER A 393 -7.21 -35.03 8.58
N THR A 394 -7.78 -34.59 7.47
CA THR A 394 -7.46 -33.33 6.79
C THR A 394 -8.39 -32.17 7.18
N LYS A 395 -9.25 -32.37 8.19
CA LYS A 395 -10.12 -31.32 8.76
C LYS A 395 -9.38 -30.55 9.87
N THR A 396 -10.04 -29.54 10.45
CA THR A 396 -9.50 -28.82 11.62
C THR A 396 -9.64 -29.63 12.90
N CYS A 397 -8.65 -29.51 13.78
CA CYS A 397 -8.73 -30.05 15.14
C CYS A 397 -9.55 -29.15 16.08
N TRP A 398 -9.49 -27.84 15.88
CA TRP A 398 -10.25 -26.84 16.61
C TRP A 398 -11.31 -26.20 15.71
N ASN A 399 -12.44 -25.84 16.32
CA ASN A 399 -13.41 -24.94 15.71
C ASN A 399 -13.46 -23.62 16.49
N ILE A 400 -13.48 -22.51 15.78
CA ILE A 400 -13.57 -21.17 16.37
C ILE A 400 -14.96 -20.65 16.02
N LEU A 401 -15.87 -20.67 16.99
CA LEU A 401 -17.22 -20.11 16.88
C LEU A 401 -17.31 -18.95 17.88
N ASP A 402 -17.68 -17.76 17.43
CA ASP A 402 -17.92 -16.58 18.29
C ASP A 402 -16.80 -16.31 19.32
N ASN A 403 -15.54 -16.32 18.88
CA ASN A 403 -14.33 -16.18 19.72
C ASN A 403 -14.15 -17.24 20.82
N THR A 404 -14.90 -18.34 20.77
CA THR A 404 -14.68 -19.51 21.63
C THR A 404 -13.96 -20.61 20.86
N VAL A 405 -12.85 -21.09 21.42
CA VAL A 405 -12.09 -22.22 20.87
C VAL A 405 -12.68 -23.50 21.42
N ILE A 406 -13.33 -24.28 20.55
CA ILE A 406 -13.81 -25.61 20.89
C ILE A 406 -12.78 -26.61 20.37
N GLN A 407 -12.05 -27.25 21.27
CA GLN A 407 -11.21 -28.39 20.92
C GLN A 407 -12.12 -29.56 20.57
N LEU A 408 -12.16 -29.95 19.30
CA LEU A 408 -13.03 -31.03 18.85
C LEU A 408 -12.44 -32.41 19.18
N TYR A 409 -11.10 -32.52 19.28
CA TYR A 409 -10.41 -33.80 19.43
C TYR A 409 -9.14 -33.70 20.31
N SER A 410 -8.82 -34.78 21.02
CA SER A 410 -7.72 -34.85 22.01
C SER A 410 -6.32 -35.05 21.42
N THR A 411 -6.19 -35.39 20.12
CA THR A 411 -4.90 -35.69 19.46
C THR A 411 -4.63 -34.78 18.24
N PRO A 412 -4.25 -33.50 18.42
CA PRO A 412 -4.02 -32.57 17.31
C PRO A 412 -2.94 -33.04 16.32
N ASP A 413 -1.93 -33.78 16.79
CA ASP A 413 -0.79 -34.20 15.94
C ASP A 413 -1.14 -35.23 14.86
N THR A 414 -2.34 -35.82 14.88
CA THR A 414 -2.82 -36.69 13.78
C THR A 414 -3.66 -35.93 12.76
N TYR A 415 -3.83 -34.61 12.90
CA TYR A 415 -4.60 -33.77 11.99
C TYR A 415 -3.67 -32.93 11.11
N LEU A 416 -4.11 -32.60 9.89
CA LEU A 416 -3.39 -31.67 9.00
C LEU A 416 -3.48 -30.23 9.53
N TYR A 417 -4.66 -29.81 9.97
CA TYR A 417 -4.92 -28.44 10.39
C TYR A 417 -5.27 -28.33 11.87
N ILE A 418 -4.66 -27.36 12.57
CA ILE A 418 -5.04 -27.05 13.94
C ILE A 418 -6.33 -26.21 13.94
N ASP A 419 -6.43 -25.23 13.06
CA ASP A 419 -7.61 -24.38 12.84
C ASP A 419 -7.88 -24.16 11.33
N GLY A 420 -8.72 -23.18 10.97
CA GLY A 420 -9.10 -22.94 9.58
C GLY A 420 -7.96 -22.62 8.60
N VAL A 421 -6.78 -22.20 9.07
CA VAL A 421 -5.66 -21.75 8.21
C VAL A 421 -4.27 -22.23 8.65
N HIS A 422 -4.12 -22.73 9.87
CA HIS A 422 -2.83 -23.14 10.43
C HIS A 422 -2.66 -24.66 10.44
N PHE A 423 -1.42 -25.10 10.24
CA PHE A 423 -1.03 -26.51 10.32
C PHE A 423 -0.73 -26.94 11.76
N THR A 424 -0.80 -28.24 12.02
CA THR A 424 -0.45 -28.81 13.34
C THR A 424 1.07 -28.94 13.51
N THR A 425 1.53 -29.15 14.75
CA THR A 425 2.95 -29.35 15.07
C THR A 425 3.57 -30.48 14.26
N ARG A 426 2.85 -31.60 14.09
CA ARG A 426 3.29 -32.72 13.24
C ARG A 426 3.60 -32.29 11.81
N ILE A 427 2.77 -31.44 11.22
CA ILE A 427 2.97 -30.95 9.85
C ILE A 427 4.16 -29.99 9.79
N HIS A 428 4.33 -29.12 10.78
CA HIS A 428 5.53 -28.29 10.91
C HIS A 428 6.81 -29.14 11.01
N GLN A 429 6.77 -30.28 11.72
CA GLN A 429 7.89 -31.21 11.77
C GLN A 429 8.21 -31.80 10.39
N LEU A 430 7.20 -32.25 9.64
CA LEU A 430 7.38 -32.76 8.27
C LEU A 430 7.93 -31.69 7.32
N ILE A 431 7.47 -30.45 7.44
CA ILE A 431 8.00 -29.29 6.71
C ILE A 431 9.48 -29.10 7.04
N ALA A 432 9.83 -29.04 8.32
CA ALA A 432 11.21 -28.83 8.77
C ALA A 432 12.14 -29.96 8.32
N ASP A 433 11.71 -31.22 8.41
CA ASP A 433 12.50 -32.38 8.00
C ASP A 433 12.77 -32.39 6.49
N ASN A 434 11.82 -31.95 5.67
CA ASN A 434 12.01 -31.85 4.22
C ASN A 434 12.83 -30.61 3.84
N ALA A 435 12.61 -29.46 4.50
CA ALA A 435 13.43 -28.27 4.29
C ALA A 435 14.90 -28.51 4.66
N ARG A 436 15.17 -29.27 5.74
CA ARG A 436 16.54 -29.62 6.17
C ARG A 436 17.32 -30.35 5.08
N LYS A 437 16.67 -31.16 4.25
CA LYS A 437 17.32 -31.87 3.11
C LYS A 437 17.91 -30.92 2.08
N LEU A 438 17.39 -29.69 1.97
CA LEU A 438 17.91 -28.65 1.08
C LEU A 438 19.13 -27.91 1.64
N LEU A 439 19.34 -27.98 2.96
CA LEU A 439 20.36 -27.22 3.69
C LEU A 439 21.64 -28.02 3.94
N VAL A 440 21.59 -29.34 3.85
CA VAL A 440 22.75 -30.21 4.07
C VAL A 440 23.45 -30.47 2.74
N LYS A 441 24.74 -30.14 2.64
CA LYS A 441 25.59 -30.64 1.53
C LYS A 441 25.58 -32.16 1.58
N SER A 442 25.30 -32.82 0.45
CA SER A 442 25.55 -34.26 0.33
C SER A 442 26.99 -34.53 0.76
N LYS A 443 27.19 -35.40 1.76
CA LYS A 443 28.54 -35.88 2.06
C LYS A 443 29.07 -36.54 0.79
N GLU A 444 30.13 -35.98 0.21
CA GLU A 444 30.96 -36.72 -0.72
C GLU A 444 31.35 -38.02 -0.01
N THR A 445 31.01 -39.14 -0.64
CA THR A 445 31.48 -40.45 -0.22
C THR A 445 33.00 -40.41 -0.31
N ILE A 446 33.68 -40.26 0.82
CA ILE A 446 35.13 -40.43 0.91
C ILE A 446 35.39 -41.88 0.49
N LYS A 447 35.80 -42.08 -0.77
CA LYS A 447 36.45 -43.33 -1.18
C LYS A 447 37.74 -43.39 -0.36
N SER A 448 37.77 -44.28 0.63
CA SER A 448 38.96 -44.64 1.36
C SER A 448 40.02 -45.12 0.36
N HIS A 449 41.03 -44.31 0.10
CA HIS A 449 42.30 -44.81 -0.40
C HIS A 449 42.90 -45.69 0.69
N HIS A 450 42.69 -47.00 0.59
CA HIS A 450 43.57 -47.96 1.25
C HIS A 450 44.91 -47.92 0.51
N SER A 451 45.85 -47.18 1.08
CA SER A 451 47.28 -47.43 0.89
C SER A 451 47.60 -48.81 1.47
N ILE A 452 47.81 -49.79 0.59
CA ILE A 452 48.47 -51.04 0.95
C ILE A 452 49.98 -50.74 0.90
N PHE A 453 50.59 -50.70 2.07
CA PHE A 453 51.99 -51.09 2.24
C PHE A 453 52.08 -51.94 3.50
N SER A 454 52.38 -53.22 3.30
CA SER A 454 53.09 -54.03 4.28
C SER A 454 53.74 -55.23 3.59
N ILE A 455 55.08 -55.19 3.62
CA ILE A 455 56.11 -56.23 3.46
C ILE A 455 56.44 -56.66 2.03
#